data_AF-A0A5M4EMV2-F1
#
_entry.id   AF-A0A5M4EMV2-F1
#
_cell.length_a   1.000
_cell.length_b   1.000
_cell.length_c   1.000
_cell.angle_alpha   90.00
_cell.angle_beta   90.00
_cell.angle_gamma   90.00
#
_symmetry.space_group_name_H-M   'P 1'
#
loop_
_entity.id
_entity.type
_entity.pdbx_description
1 polymer ?
#
loop_
_entity_poly.entity_id
_entity_poly.type
_entity_poly.pdbx_seq_one_letter_code
_entity_poly.pdbx_strand_id
1 'polypeptide(L)'
;MELISAVKDGFKNYANTKAIATRSQLYYWFIFALISLMFFNLLDIIIFDSNTYSQLLELNKPTGWLSRIWFWSIATPSFTIILRRIKDMSKPIMSQRSFIDIPLMTIILLVMLLILAY
;
A
#
# COMPACT_ATOMS: atom_id res chain seq x y z
N MET A 1 -13.10 2.34 14.27
CA MET A 1 -12.23 1.16 14.08
C MET A 1 -10.81 1.59 14.35
N GLU A 2 -10.04 0.80 15.08
CA GLU A 2 -8.68 1.16 15.48
C GLU A 2 -7.65 0.75 14.41
N LEU A 3 -6.57 1.54 14.28
CA LEU A 3 -5.51 1.33 13.28
C LEU A 3 -4.89 -0.07 13.37
N ILE A 4 -4.53 -0.52 14.57
CA ILE A 4 -3.90 -1.83 14.81
C ILE A 4 -4.85 -2.97 14.38
N SER A 5 -6.13 -2.82 14.70
CA SER A 5 -7.17 -3.77 14.31
C SER A 5 -7.31 -3.86 12.79
N ALA A 6 -7.27 -2.72 12.09
CA ALA A 6 -7.34 -2.70 10.63
C ALA A 6 -6.10 -3.31 9.94
N VAL A 7 -4.89 -3.11 10.48
CA VAL A 7 -3.67 -3.75 9.96
C VAL A 7 -3.76 -5.27 10.12
N LYS A 8 -4.14 -5.74 11.30
CA LYS A 8 -4.36 -7.17 11.57
C LYS A 8 -5.43 -7.75 10.63
N ASP A 9 -6.53 -7.02 10.45
CA ASP A 9 -7.61 -7.44 9.55
C ASP A 9 -7.18 -7.42 8.08
N GLY A 10 -6.32 -6.50 7.65
CA GLY A 10 -5.77 -6.50 6.28
C GLY A 10 -4.95 -7.76 5.98
N PHE A 11 -4.01 -8.11 6.87
CA PHE A 11 -3.26 -9.37 6.75
C PHE A 11 -4.15 -10.60 6.89
N LYS A 12 -5.15 -10.57 7.79
CA LYS A 12 -6.12 -11.66 7.95
C LYS A 12 -7.00 -11.81 6.72
N ASN A 13 -7.46 -10.73 6.10
CA ASN A 13 -8.26 -10.76 4.89
C ASN A 13 -7.42 -11.21 3.70
N TYR A 14 -6.13 -10.89 3.65
CA TYR A 14 -5.22 -11.51 2.70
C TYR A 14 -5.13 -13.03 2.90
N ALA A 15 -4.78 -13.48 4.11
CA ALA A 15 -4.54 -14.88 4.44
C ALA A 15 -5.81 -15.76 4.48
N ASN A 16 -6.97 -15.16 4.77
CA ASN A 16 -8.23 -15.86 4.98
C ASN A 16 -9.26 -15.40 3.94
N THR A 17 -9.56 -16.28 2.99
CA THR A 17 -10.29 -15.96 1.75
C THR A 17 -11.80 -15.75 1.91
N LYS A 18 -12.34 -15.96 3.12
CA LYS A 18 -13.78 -15.98 3.38
C LYS A 18 -14.37 -14.64 3.84
N ALA A 19 -13.54 -13.67 4.24
CA ALA A 19 -14.00 -12.40 4.81
C ALA A 19 -13.80 -11.23 3.83
N ILE A 20 -14.83 -10.39 3.69
CA ILE A 20 -14.80 -9.18 2.88
C ILE A 20 -14.40 -8.01 3.79
N ALA A 21 -13.38 -7.25 3.37
CA ALA A 21 -12.94 -6.06 4.09
C ALA A 21 -13.98 -4.93 3.98
N THR A 22 -14.37 -4.36 5.12
CA THR A 22 -15.21 -3.17 5.21
C THR A 22 -14.47 -1.92 4.71
N ARG A 23 -15.23 -0.87 4.36
CA ARG A 23 -14.68 0.40 3.87
C ARG A 23 -13.61 1.01 4.78
N SER A 24 -13.87 1.05 6.08
CA SER A 24 -12.96 1.61 7.08
C SER A 24 -11.69 0.76 7.23
N GLN A 25 -11.80 -0.57 7.23
CA GLN A 25 -10.65 -1.49 7.24
C GLN A 25 -9.71 -1.19 6.08
N LEU A 26 -10.27 -1.00 4.88
CA LEU A 26 -9.49 -0.70 3.69
C LEU A 26 -8.78 0.65 3.81
N TYR A 27 -9.49 1.70 4.23
CA TYR A 27 -8.89 3.03 4.35
C TYR A 27 -7.70 3.03 5.33
N TYR A 28 -7.86 2.40 6.50
CA TYR A 28 -6.77 2.26 7.47
C TYR A 28 -5.64 1.36 6.97
N TRP A 29 -5.94 0.31 6.21
CA TRP A 29 -4.93 -0.55 5.58
C TRP A 29 -4.07 0.24 4.59
N PHE A 30 -4.67 1.01 3.69
CA PHE A 30 -3.94 1.79 2.69
C PHE A 30 -3.18 2.98 3.31
N ILE A 31 -3.70 3.59 4.38
CA ILE A 31 -2.95 4.58 5.17
C ILE A 31 -1.72 3.94 5.82
N PHE A 32 -1.89 2.78 6.46
CA PHE A 32 -0.77 2.04 7.04
C PHE A 32 0.28 1.68 5.99
N ALA A 33 -0.17 1.18 4.83
CA ALA A 33 0.70 0.86 3.71
C ALA A 33 1.54 2.09 3.30
N LEU A 34 0.93 3.27 3.24
CA LEU A 34 1.60 4.49 2.78
C LEU A 34 2.62 4.97 3.81
N ILE A 35 2.20 5.08 5.07
CA ILE A 35 3.06 5.54 6.16
C ILE A 35 4.24 4.59 6.37
N SER A 36 3.99 3.28 6.32
CA SER A 36 5.04 2.28 6.49
C SER A 36 6.03 2.31 5.32
N LEU A 37 5.57 2.48 4.07
CA LEU A 37 6.47 2.65 2.94
C LEU A 37 7.35 3.90 3.08
N MET A 38 6.77 5.03 3.48
CA MET A 38 7.55 6.25 3.76
C MET A 38 8.59 6.02 4.86
N PHE A 39 8.23 5.30 5.91
CA PHE A 39 9.14 4.95 6.99
C PHE A 39 10.32 4.07 6.52
N PHE A 40 10.05 3.04 5.71
CA PHE A 40 11.12 2.20 5.17
C PHE A 40 12.01 2.94 4.16
N ASN A 41 11.46 3.89 3.39
CA ASN A 41 12.26 4.79 2.56
C ASN A 41 13.20 5.66 3.41
N LEU A 42 12.71 6.22 4.52
CA LEU A 42 13.56 6.97 5.45
C LEU A 42 14.66 6.09 6.05
N LEU A 43 14.35 4.85 6.41
CA LEU A 43 15.35 3.89 6.88
C LEU A 43 16.39 3.58 5.80
N ASP A 44 15.97 3.41 4.55
CA ASP A 44 16.91 3.19 3.45
C ASP A 44 17.88 4.37 3.29
N ILE A 45 17.38 5.61 3.38
CA ILE A 45 18.21 6.82 3.34
C ILE A 45 19.20 6.84 4.52
N ILE A 46 18.72 6.61 5.74
CA ILE A 46 19.58 6.68 6.94
C ILE A 46 20.67 5.59 6.92
N ILE A 47 20.33 4.38 6.46
CA ILE A 47 21.21 3.19 6.55
C ILE A 47 22.14 3.08 5.34
N PHE A 48 21.63 3.29 4.13
CA PHE A 48 22.38 3.07 2.89
C PHE A 48 22.91 4.36 2.26
N ASP A 49 22.40 5.53 2.66
CA ASP A 49 22.84 6.82 2.14
C ASP A 49 23.53 7.66 3.22
N SER A 50 24.66 7.18 3.73
CA SER A 50 25.48 7.87 4.74
C SER A 50 26.15 9.17 4.25
N ASN A 51 25.83 9.66 3.05
CA ASN A 51 26.35 10.89 2.43
C ASN A 51 25.24 11.79 1.84
N THR A 52 24.06 11.78 2.47
CA THR A 52 22.77 12.31 2.00
C THR A 52 22.79 13.79 1.55
N TYR A 53 23.73 14.62 2.03
CA TYR A 53 23.79 16.04 1.63
C TYR A 53 24.38 16.28 0.23
N SER A 54 25.09 15.31 -0.35
CA SER A 54 25.71 15.45 -1.69
C SER A 54 24.90 14.85 -2.83
N GLN A 55 23.85 14.09 -2.52
CA GLN A 55 23.15 13.23 -3.49
C GLN A 55 21.75 13.70 -3.87
N LEU A 56 21.28 14.84 -3.33
CA LEU A 56 20.02 15.49 -3.72
C LEU A 56 19.91 15.79 -5.24
N LEU A 57 21.03 15.72 -5.97
CA LEU A 57 21.13 15.91 -7.43
C LEU A 57 21.52 14.63 -8.20
N GLU A 58 21.90 13.54 -7.53
CA GLU A 58 22.29 12.27 -8.17
C GLU A 58 21.10 11.31 -8.18
N LEU A 59 20.18 11.57 -9.12
CA LEU A 59 18.89 10.89 -9.33
C LEU A 59 18.96 9.37 -9.65
N ASN A 60 20.12 8.70 -9.45
CA ASN A 60 20.40 7.39 -10.00
C ASN A 60 21.17 6.42 -9.08
N LYS A 61 21.35 6.75 -7.80
CA LYS A 61 21.90 5.75 -6.86
C LYS A 61 20.78 4.82 -6.38
N PRO A 62 21.08 3.51 -6.23
CA PRO A 62 20.08 2.54 -5.81
C PRO A 62 19.57 2.90 -4.42
N THR A 63 18.36 3.46 -4.38
CA THR A 63 17.53 3.53 -3.17
C THR A 63 17.49 2.15 -2.54
N GLY A 64 17.74 2.09 -1.23
CA GLY A 64 17.94 0.84 -0.51
C GLY A 64 16.84 -0.21 -0.76
N TRP A 65 17.24 -1.46 -0.56
CA TRP A 65 16.40 -2.62 -0.79
C TRP A 65 15.28 -2.83 0.25
N LEU A 66 15.29 -2.14 1.40
CA LEU A 66 14.30 -2.38 2.46
C LEU A 66 12.90 -1.89 2.05
N SER A 67 12.80 -0.67 1.53
CA SER A 67 11.56 -0.09 0.97
C SER A 67 11.00 -0.94 -0.15
N ARG A 68 11.86 -1.49 -1.02
CA ARG A 68 11.46 -2.35 -2.14
C ARG A 68 10.87 -3.68 -1.64
N ILE A 69 11.56 -4.36 -0.72
CA ILE A 69 11.07 -5.60 -0.12
C ILE A 69 9.76 -5.35 0.63
N TRP A 70 9.70 -4.25 1.38
CA TRP A 70 8.51 -3.88 2.14
C TRP A 70 7.32 -3.54 1.24
N PHE A 71 7.57 -2.80 0.16
CA PHE A 71 6.56 -2.49 -0.85
C PHE A 71 5.92 -3.77 -1.39
N TRP A 72 6.71 -4.76 -1.82
CA TRP A 72 6.17 -6.02 -2.33
C TRP A 72 5.40 -6.82 -1.27
N SER A 73 5.81 -6.71 -0.01
CA SER A 73 5.12 -7.33 1.13
C SER A 73 3.73 -6.74 1.37
N ILE A 74 3.49 -5.46 1.01
CA ILE A 74 2.19 -4.80 1.16
C ILE A 74 1.39 -4.74 -0.15
N ALA A 75 2.06 -4.63 -1.29
CA ALA A 75 1.42 -4.55 -2.61
C ALA A 75 0.62 -5.83 -2.88
N THR A 76 1.22 -6.99 -2.63
CA THR A 76 0.58 -8.30 -2.82
C THR A 76 -0.77 -8.45 -2.08
N PRO A 77 -0.84 -8.21 -0.75
CA PRO A 77 -2.11 -8.23 -0.03
C PRO A 77 -3.08 -7.16 -0.52
N SER A 78 -2.59 -5.96 -0.85
CA SER A 78 -3.43 -4.86 -1.37
C SER A 78 -4.10 -5.20 -2.71
N PHE A 79 -3.34 -5.74 -3.67
CA PHE A 79 -3.88 -6.23 -4.95
C PHE A 79 -4.92 -7.33 -4.75
N THR A 80 -4.63 -8.29 -3.87
CA THR A 80 -5.53 -9.40 -3.56
C THR A 80 -6.87 -8.90 -3.03
N ILE A 81 -6.84 -7.90 -2.14
CA ILE A 81 -8.05 -7.31 -1.56
C ILE A 81 -8.86 -6.54 -2.63
N ILE A 82 -8.20 -5.77 -3.51
CA ILE A 82 -8.86 -5.05 -4.61
C ILE A 82 -9.53 -6.04 -5.59
N LEU A 83 -8.81 -7.07 -6.04
CA LEU A 83 -9.32 -8.06 -6.99
C LEU A 83 -10.53 -8.81 -6.44
N ARG A 84 -10.50 -9.22 -5.16
CA ARG A 84 -11.66 -9.85 -4.52
C ARG A 84 -12.84 -8.92 -4.44
N ARG A 85 -12.60 -7.66 -4.11
CA ARG A 85 -13.67 -6.66 -4.04
C ARG A 85 -14.33 -6.43 -5.39
N ILE A 86 -13.58 -6.47 -6.49
CA ILE A 86 -14.13 -6.43 -7.85
C ILE A 86 -14.95 -7.70 -8.13
N LYS A 87 -14.41 -8.88 -7.78
CA LYS A 87 -15.06 -10.19 -7.99
C LYS A 87 -16.39 -10.32 -7.23
N ASP A 88 -16.45 -9.82 -5.99
CA ASP A 88 -17.62 -9.97 -5.11
C ASP A 88 -18.71 -8.89 -5.38
N MET A 89 -18.51 -8.00 -6.36
CA MET A 89 -19.54 -7.03 -6.76
C MET A 89 -20.70 -7.71 -7.51
N SER A 90 -21.83 -7.86 -6.81
CA SER A 90 -23.06 -8.48 -7.33
C SER A 90 -23.92 -7.58 -8.25
N LYS A 91 -23.58 -6.29 -8.41
CA LYS A 91 -24.33 -5.35 -9.27
C LYS A 91 -23.38 -4.60 -10.20
N PRO A 92 -23.86 -4.11 -11.36
CA PRO A 92 -23.04 -3.36 -12.31
C PRO A 92 -22.33 -2.17 -11.65
N ILE A 93 -21.07 -2.01 -12.05
CA ILE A 93 -20.02 -1.18 -11.44
C ILE A 93 -20.46 0.29 -11.22
N MET A 94 -21.22 0.86 -12.16
CA MET A 94 -21.67 2.26 -12.08
C MET A 94 -22.71 2.56 -11.00
N SER A 95 -23.45 1.56 -10.52
CA SER A 95 -24.56 1.78 -9.58
C SER A 95 -24.15 1.70 -8.11
N GLN A 96 -22.91 1.29 -7.80
CA GLN A 96 -22.50 1.02 -6.42
C GLN A 96 -21.67 2.16 -5.83
N ARG A 97 -22.10 2.68 -4.68
CA ARG A 97 -21.35 3.69 -3.89
C ARG A 97 -19.94 3.22 -3.52
N SER A 98 -19.72 1.91 -3.38
CA SER A 98 -18.42 1.27 -3.09
C SER A 98 -17.43 1.33 -4.26
N PHE A 99 -17.89 1.70 -5.47
CA PHE A 99 -17.03 1.78 -6.64
C PHE A 99 -15.90 2.81 -6.47
N ILE A 100 -16.19 3.98 -5.87
CA ILE A 100 -15.22 5.09 -5.68
C ILE A 100 -13.97 4.65 -4.92
N ASP A 101 -14.09 3.62 -4.08
CA ASP A 101 -12.97 3.16 -3.27
C ASP A 101 -11.91 2.42 -4.09
N ILE A 102 -12.30 1.72 -5.14
CA ILE A 102 -11.37 0.96 -5.99
C ILE A 102 -10.38 1.90 -6.71
N PRO A 103 -10.82 2.91 -7.48
CA PRO A 103 -9.89 3.82 -8.14
C PRO A 103 -9.08 4.61 -7.11
N LEU A 104 -9.65 4.98 -5.96
CA LEU A 104 -8.89 5.61 -4.88
C LEU A 104 -7.73 4.72 -4.41
N MET A 105 -7.98 3.43 -4.15
CA MET A 105 -6.96 2.47 -3.71
C MET A 105 -5.91 2.22 -4.78
N THR A 106 -6.31 2.14 -6.05
CA THR A 106 -5.39 2.03 -7.18
C THR A 106 -4.50 3.26 -7.31
N ILE A 107 -5.07 4.47 -7.15
CA ILE A 107 -4.29 5.72 -7.16
C ILE A 107 -3.27 5.71 -6.02
N ILE A 108 -3.66 5.29 -4.81
CA ILE A 108 -2.74 5.19 -3.67
C ILE A 108 -1.59 4.22 -3.97
N LEU A 109 -1.87 3.05 -4.57
CA LEU A 109 -0.81 2.10 -4.98
C LEU A 109 0.11 2.67 -6.06
N LEU A 110 -0.43 3.42 -7.02
CA LEU A 110 0.38 4.09 -8.04
C LEU A 110 1.28 5.16 -7.43
N VAL A 111 0.77 5.93 -6.47
CA VAL A 111 1.56 6.91 -5.72
C VAL A 111 2.68 6.23 -4.94
N MET A 112 2.40 5.11 -4.27
CA MET A 112 3.43 4.31 -3.59
C MET A 112 4.51 3.81 -4.56
N LEU A 113 4.10 3.38 -5.75
CA LEU A 113 5.02 2.90 -6.78
C LEU A 113 5.90 4.04 -7.33
N LEU A 114 5.33 5.24 -7.49
CA LEU A 114 6.10 6.44 -7.81
C LEU A 114 7.11 6.78 -6.70
N ILE A 115 6.70 6.72 -5.43
CA ILE A 115 7.59 6.94 -4.27
C ILE A 115 8.75 5.93 -4.20
N LEU A 116 8.61 4.75 -4.83
CA LEU A 116 9.68 3.76 -4.91
C LEU A 116 10.59 3.98 -6.14
N ALA A 117 10.03 4.55 -7.21
CA ALA A 117 10.73 4.79 -8.47
C ALA A 117 11.62 6.04 -8.44
N TYR A 118 11.35 6.97 -7.51
CA TYR A 118 12.06 8.22 -7.28
C TYR A 118 12.67 8.24 -5.88
#